data_AF-V5GCV4-F1
#
_entry.id   AF-V5GCV4-F1
#
_cell.length_a   1.000
_cell.length_b   1.000
_cell.length_c   1.000
_cell.angle_alpha   90.00
_cell.angle_beta   90.00
_cell.angle_gamma   90.00
#
_symmetry.space_group_name_H-M   'P 1'
#
loop_
_entity.id
_entity.type
_entity.pdbx_description
1 polymer ?
#
loop_
_entity_poly.entity_id
_entity_poly.type
_entity_poly.pdbx_seq_one_letter_code
_entity_poly.pdbx_strand_id
1 'polypeptide(L)'
;MHFFPHFLSAFTAAILHLLTAPSTGSVVESDASAVINAVDTITANLATLNHTVCTYSGGFTGTPAVLQIKWETWVVEQDLISSIKTTQSSGNFTKRESRDVAISFVNLQPVVMAALDNLIEKKSAFETGLLGLFSLTELVKSDLVRLKALAAELGEVIVPKLTEFYAALAPLINNRIADKFDDAIEEFTILDDEGRRWARSQL
;
A
#
# COMPACT_ATOMS: atom_id res chain seq x y z
N MET A 1 -71.84 -11.54 -61.82
CA MET A 1 -70.83 -10.60 -62.36
C MET A 1 -70.12 -10.01 -61.15
N HIS A 2 -68.82 -10.08 -60.88
CA HIS A 2 -67.58 -10.57 -61.50
C HIS A 2 -66.66 -10.98 -60.31
N PHE A 3 -66.11 -12.19 -60.26
CA PHE A 3 -64.72 -12.55 -60.60
C PHE A 3 -63.60 -11.96 -59.69
N PHE A 4 -62.85 -12.88 -59.06
CA PHE A 4 -61.56 -12.85 -58.32
C PHE A 4 -60.44 -12.00 -59.01
N PRO A 5 -59.25 -11.67 -58.40
CA PRO A 5 -58.48 -12.53 -57.48
C PRO A 5 -57.58 -11.92 -56.37
N HIS A 6 -57.17 -12.85 -55.49
CA HIS A 6 -55.93 -13.01 -54.71
C HIS A 6 -54.84 -11.90 -54.72
N PHE A 7 -54.41 -11.50 -53.52
CA PHE A 7 -52.97 -11.34 -53.23
C PHE A 7 -52.62 -11.96 -51.88
N LEU A 8 -51.79 -13.00 -51.99
CA LEU A 8 -51.09 -13.71 -50.94
C LEU A 8 -49.96 -12.80 -50.44
N SER A 9 -49.84 -12.55 -49.14
CA SER A 9 -48.58 -12.06 -48.57
C SER A 9 -48.34 -12.70 -47.21
N ALA A 10 -47.53 -13.74 -47.22
CA ALA A 10 -47.00 -14.39 -46.05
C ALA A 10 -45.81 -13.57 -45.54
N PHE A 11 -45.92 -12.99 -44.35
CA PHE A 11 -44.77 -12.47 -43.61
C PHE A 11 -44.21 -13.61 -42.74
N THR A 12 -43.22 -14.33 -43.26
CA THR A 12 -42.37 -15.23 -42.48
C THR A 12 -41.44 -14.40 -41.60
N ALA A 13 -41.75 -14.27 -40.31
CA ALA A 13 -40.82 -13.79 -39.31
C ALA A 13 -39.90 -14.96 -38.89
N ALA A 14 -38.67 -14.95 -39.37
CA ALA A 14 -37.61 -15.84 -38.86
C ALA A 14 -37.14 -15.30 -37.51
N ILE A 15 -37.49 -15.99 -36.42
CA ILE A 15 -36.97 -15.71 -35.08
C ILE A 15 -35.57 -16.34 -34.98
N LEU A 16 -34.54 -15.51 -35.11
CA LEU A 16 -33.15 -15.88 -34.87
C LEU A 16 -32.94 -16.03 -33.36
N HIS A 17 -32.98 -17.25 -32.84
CA HIS A 17 -32.53 -17.53 -31.48
C HIS A 17 -30.99 -17.47 -31.47
N LEU A 18 -30.42 -16.36 -30.97
CA LEU A 18 -29.02 -16.34 -30.58
C LEU A 18 -28.85 -17.27 -29.38
N LEU A 19 -28.21 -18.42 -29.60
CA LEU A 19 -27.66 -19.26 -28.56
C LEU A 19 -26.47 -18.50 -27.94
N THR A 20 -26.70 -17.78 -26.85
CA THR A 20 -25.63 -17.30 -25.97
C THR A 20 -24.98 -18.51 -25.32
N ALA A 21 -23.80 -18.89 -25.79
CA ALA A 21 -22.96 -19.86 -25.11
C ALA A 21 -22.60 -19.31 -23.71
N PRO A 22 -22.71 -20.11 -22.63
CA PRO A 22 -22.19 -19.70 -21.34
C PRO A 22 -20.67 -19.53 -21.49
N SER A 23 -20.20 -18.30 -21.33
CA SER A 23 -18.79 -18.03 -21.14
C SER A 23 -18.37 -18.72 -19.85
N THR A 24 -17.77 -19.91 -19.95
CA THR A 24 -16.99 -20.51 -18.87
C THR A 24 -15.72 -19.69 -18.71
N GLY A 25 -15.86 -18.47 -18.21
CA GLY A 25 -14.74 -17.69 -17.74
C GLY A 25 -14.13 -18.49 -16.60
N SER A 26 -12.86 -18.87 -16.76
CA SER A 26 -12.05 -19.37 -15.67
C SER A 26 -12.14 -18.35 -14.54
N VAL A 27 -12.86 -18.67 -13.47
CA VAL A 27 -12.82 -17.90 -12.24
C VAL A 27 -11.40 -18.05 -11.73
N VAL A 28 -10.60 -16.98 -11.86
CA VAL A 28 -9.30 -16.92 -11.19
C VAL A 28 -9.59 -17.06 -9.70
N GLU A 29 -9.01 -18.07 -9.06
CA GLU A 29 -9.19 -18.33 -7.63
C GLU A 29 -8.77 -17.09 -6.83
N SER A 30 -9.55 -16.76 -5.79
CA SER A 30 -9.24 -15.66 -4.90
C SER A 30 -8.15 -16.08 -3.91
N ASP A 31 -6.95 -15.51 -4.02
CA ASP A 31 -5.86 -15.75 -3.06
C ASP A 31 -5.94 -14.80 -1.84
N ALA A 32 -7.15 -14.52 -1.35
CA ALA A 32 -7.38 -13.56 -0.27
C ALA A 32 -6.59 -13.89 1.00
N SER A 33 -6.49 -15.18 1.34
CA SER A 33 -5.67 -15.64 2.48
C SER A 33 -4.19 -15.33 2.30
N ALA A 34 -3.66 -15.41 1.08
CA ALA A 34 -2.27 -15.07 0.80
C ALA A 34 -2.03 -13.56 0.95
N VAL A 35 -2.99 -12.74 0.50
CA VAL A 35 -2.94 -11.29 0.69
C VAL A 35 -3.03 -10.92 2.18
N ILE A 36 -3.93 -11.53 2.95
CA ILE A 36 -4.03 -11.32 4.40
C ILE A 36 -2.71 -11.69 5.09
N ASN A 37 -2.14 -12.86 4.79
CA ASN A 37 -0.86 -13.27 5.35
C ASN A 37 0.29 -12.30 5.00
N ALA A 38 0.28 -11.73 3.80
CA ALA A 38 1.26 -10.74 3.38
C ALA A 38 1.11 -9.42 4.17
N VAL A 39 -0.13 -8.95 4.38
CA VAL A 39 -0.40 -7.75 5.20
C VAL A 39 -0.05 -7.97 6.67
N ASP A 40 -0.32 -9.15 7.22
CA ASP A 40 0.05 -9.51 8.59
C ASP A 40 1.57 -9.58 8.75
N THR A 41 2.29 -10.08 7.74
CA THR A 41 3.76 -10.08 7.70
C THR A 41 4.33 -8.66 7.68
N ILE A 42 3.79 -7.79 6.82
CA ILE A 42 4.13 -6.36 6.78
C ILE A 42 3.92 -5.72 8.15
N THR A 43 2.79 -6.02 8.80
CA THR A 43 2.45 -5.51 10.14
C THR A 43 3.48 -5.93 11.18
N ALA A 44 3.88 -7.20 11.20
CA ALA A 44 4.88 -7.71 12.13
C ALA A 44 6.28 -7.12 11.90
N ASN A 45 6.68 -6.98 10.64
CA ASN A 45 7.99 -6.42 10.30
C ASN A 45 8.06 -4.91 10.55
N LEU A 46 6.95 -4.18 10.34
CA LEU A 46 6.82 -2.78 10.77
C LEU A 46 6.90 -2.64 12.29
N ALA A 47 6.27 -3.53 13.06
CA ALA A 47 6.38 -3.50 14.52
C ALA A 47 7.82 -3.75 14.99
N THR A 48 8.54 -4.65 14.33
CA THR A 48 9.97 -4.91 14.58
C THR A 48 10.82 -3.69 14.26
N LEU A 49 10.67 -3.12 13.06
CA LEU A 49 11.34 -1.88 12.65
C LEU A 49 11.09 -0.75 13.65
N ASN A 50 9.83 -0.56 14.04
CA ASN A 50 9.44 0.45 15.01
C ASN A 50 10.13 0.25 16.37
N HIS A 51 10.20 -1.00 16.86
CA HIS A 51 10.93 -1.31 18.08
C HIS A 51 12.40 -0.91 17.99
N THR A 52 13.08 -1.28 16.90
CA THR A 52 14.48 -0.92 16.68
C THR A 52 14.67 0.61 16.61
N VAL A 53 13.79 1.33 15.91
CA VAL A 53 13.76 2.81 15.87
C VAL A 53 13.62 3.38 17.29
N CYS A 54 12.71 2.86 18.11
CA CYS A 54 12.52 3.31 19.49
C CYS A 54 13.78 3.14 20.35
N THR A 55 14.58 2.10 20.08
CA THR A 55 15.84 1.85 20.80
C THR A 55 17.03 2.67 20.27
N TYR A 56 16.92 3.23 19.06
CA TYR A 56 18.00 4.00 18.46
C TYR A 56 18.25 5.31 19.24
N SER A 57 19.54 5.55 19.52
CA SER A 57 20.01 6.68 20.32
C SER A 57 20.95 7.63 19.55
N GLY A 58 21.25 7.34 18.28
CA GLY A 58 22.23 8.12 17.51
C GLY A 58 23.69 7.81 17.88
N GLY A 59 24.60 8.45 17.15
CA GLY A 59 26.03 8.45 17.44
C GLY A 59 26.71 7.08 17.32
N PHE A 60 27.92 6.97 17.89
CA PHE A 60 28.74 5.75 17.80
C PHE A 60 28.03 4.52 18.37
N THR A 61 27.43 4.65 19.55
CA THR A 61 26.73 3.55 20.24
C THR A 61 25.47 3.09 19.52
N GLY A 62 24.83 3.97 18.74
CA GLY A 62 23.66 3.65 17.92
C GLY A 62 23.97 3.02 16.57
N THR A 63 25.24 2.93 16.16
CA THR A 63 25.65 2.42 14.84
C THR A 63 25.10 1.02 14.51
N PRO A 64 25.14 0.02 15.41
CA PRO A 64 24.57 -1.28 15.11
C PRO A 64 23.05 -1.22 14.87
N ALA A 65 22.34 -0.44 15.69
CA ALA A 65 20.90 -0.26 15.57
C ALA A 65 20.52 0.42 14.25
N VAL A 66 21.31 1.39 13.76
CA VAL A 66 20.96 2.06 12.49
C VAL A 66 21.18 1.17 11.27
N LEU A 67 22.17 0.28 11.30
CA LEU A 67 22.33 -0.74 10.26
C LEU A 67 21.17 -1.74 10.28
N GLN A 68 20.72 -2.12 11.48
CA GLN A 68 19.55 -2.99 11.64
C GLN A 68 18.27 -2.31 11.14
N ILE A 69 18.05 -1.04 11.46
CA ILE A 69 16.93 -0.24 10.92
C ILE A 69 16.94 -0.27 9.40
N LYS A 70 18.10 -0.07 8.76
CA LYS A 70 18.18 -0.11 7.28
C LYS A 70 17.82 -1.48 6.71
N TRP A 71 18.28 -2.55 7.37
CA TRP A 71 17.90 -3.90 6.98
C TRP A 71 16.39 -4.15 7.13
N GLU A 72 15.81 -3.78 8.27
CA GLU A 72 14.39 -3.96 8.56
C GLU A 72 13.51 -3.11 7.65
N THR A 73 13.92 -1.89 7.30
CA THR A 73 13.27 -1.08 6.27
C THR A 73 13.26 -1.79 4.93
N TRP A 74 14.40 -2.36 4.49
CA TRP A 74 14.47 -3.11 3.24
C TRP A 74 13.55 -4.33 3.26
N VAL A 75 13.44 -5.04 4.39
CA VAL A 75 12.50 -6.16 4.55
C VAL A 75 11.06 -5.69 4.34
N VAL A 76 10.64 -4.59 4.98
CA VAL A 76 9.30 -4.02 4.79
C VAL A 76 9.04 -3.62 3.33
N GLU A 77 10.04 -3.05 2.64
CA GLU A 77 9.93 -2.77 1.20
C GLU A 77 9.70 -4.04 0.38
N GLN A 78 10.45 -5.12 0.65
CA GLN A 78 10.27 -6.38 -0.07
C GLN A 78 8.90 -7.00 0.20
N ASP A 79 8.40 -6.91 1.43
CA ASP A 79 7.08 -7.43 1.78
C ASP A 79 5.96 -6.66 1.07
N LEU A 80 6.08 -5.33 0.97
CA LEU A 80 5.15 -4.51 0.18
C LEU A 80 5.17 -4.92 -1.29
N ILE A 81 6.36 -5.06 -1.90
CA ILE A 81 6.51 -5.50 -3.30
C ILE A 81 5.91 -6.89 -3.51
N SER A 82 6.14 -7.82 -2.57
CA SER A 82 5.59 -9.17 -2.61
C SER A 82 4.06 -9.14 -2.52
N SER A 83 3.51 -8.38 -1.58
CA SER A 83 2.07 -8.21 -1.37
C SER A 83 1.37 -7.60 -2.59
N ILE A 84 1.99 -6.61 -3.24
CA ILE A 84 1.50 -6.04 -4.50
C ILE A 84 1.40 -7.13 -5.57
N LYS A 85 2.44 -7.93 -5.76
CA LYS A 85 2.46 -9.02 -6.77
C LYS A 85 1.39 -10.07 -6.48
N THR A 86 1.29 -10.53 -5.23
CA THR A 86 0.27 -11.50 -4.80
C THR A 86 -1.14 -10.96 -5.02
N THR A 87 -1.38 -9.69 -4.71
CA THR A 87 -2.68 -9.04 -4.91
C THR A 87 -3.01 -8.91 -6.40
N GLN A 88 -2.04 -8.50 -7.22
CA GLN A 88 -2.22 -8.40 -8.67
C GLN A 88 -2.60 -9.75 -9.30
N SER A 89 -1.97 -10.85 -8.86
CA SER A 89 -2.26 -12.20 -9.34
C SER A 89 -3.57 -12.80 -8.81
N SER A 90 -4.13 -12.25 -7.73
CA SER A 90 -5.36 -12.74 -7.12
C SER A 90 -6.61 -12.48 -7.97
N GLY A 91 -7.59 -13.38 -7.91
CA GLY A 91 -8.96 -13.09 -8.38
C GLY A 91 -9.66 -12.01 -7.54
N ASN A 92 -10.86 -11.60 -7.98
CA ASN A 92 -11.71 -10.72 -7.17
C ASN A 92 -12.18 -11.44 -5.91
N PHE A 93 -12.26 -10.72 -4.80
CA PHE A 93 -12.65 -11.28 -3.51
C PHE A 93 -14.15 -11.36 -3.37
N THR A 94 -14.61 -12.44 -2.74
CA THR A 94 -15.97 -12.56 -2.23
C THR A 94 -16.24 -11.52 -1.13
N LYS A 95 -17.51 -11.37 -0.73
CA LYS A 95 -17.89 -10.48 0.39
C LYS A 95 -17.18 -10.83 1.69
N ARG A 96 -16.98 -12.14 1.95
CA ARG A 96 -16.31 -12.62 3.17
C ARG A 96 -14.82 -12.27 3.12
N GLU A 97 -14.16 -12.60 2.02
CA GLU A 97 -12.74 -12.30 1.82
C GLU A 97 -12.46 -10.80 1.83
N SER A 98 -13.30 -9.99 1.18
CA SER A 98 -13.16 -8.52 1.19
C SER A 98 -13.24 -7.96 2.61
N ARG A 99 -14.11 -8.51 3.45
CA ARG A 99 -14.21 -8.12 4.86
C ARG A 99 -12.94 -8.47 5.61
N ASP A 100 -12.44 -9.69 5.43
CA ASP A 100 -11.30 -10.20 6.19
C ASP A 100 -10.01 -9.46 5.77
N VAL A 101 -9.84 -9.17 4.47
CA VAL A 101 -8.80 -8.27 3.94
C VAL A 101 -8.94 -6.87 4.54
N ALA A 102 -10.14 -6.27 4.52
CA ALA A 102 -10.35 -4.93 5.08
C ALA A 102 -10.02 -4.86 6.57
N ILE A 103 -10.33 -5.90 7.36
CA ILE A 103 -9.97 -5.99 8.78
C ILE A 103 -8.44 -6.00 8.94
N SER A 104 -7.70 -6.75 8.13
CA SER A 104 -6.23 -6.79 8.19
C SER A 104 -5.63 -5.40 7.93
N PHE A 105 -6.13 -4.66 6.93
CA PHE A 105 -5.70 -3.27 6.68
C PHE A 105 -6.05 -2.30 7.82
N VAL A 106 -7.24 -2.45 8.44
CA VAL A 106 -7.62 -1.66 9.63
C VAL A 106 -6.66 -1.92 10.79
N ASN A 107 -6.19 -3.16 10.97
CA ASN A 107 -5.23 -3.52 12.02
C ASN A 107 -3.80 -3.06 11.71
N LEU A 108 -3.41 -3.00 10.43
CA LEU A 108 -2.12 -2.47 9.99
C LEU A 108 -2.01 -0.97 10.28
N GLN A 109 -3.08 -0.21 10.06
CA GLN A 109 -3.08 1.26 10.17
C GLN A 109 -2.45 1.80 11.47
N PRO A 110 -2.87 1.40 12.69
CA PRO A 110 -2.27 1.91 13.92
C PRO A 110 -0.78 1.59 14.06
N VAL A 111 -0.30 0.47 13.49
CA VAL A 111 1.11 0.09 13.53
C VAL A 111 1.95 1.00 12.64
N VAL A 112 1.46 1.31 11.43
CA VAL A 112 2.11 2.28 10.53
C VAL A 112 2.17 3.66 11.20
N MET A 113 1.05 4.11 11.78
CA MET A 113 0.99 5.40 12.46
C MET A 113 2.02 5.50 13.59
N ALA A 114 2.05 4.51 14.48
CA ALA A 114 3.00 4.47 15.59
C ALA A 114 4.46 4.41 15.11
N ALA A 115 4.76 3.64 14.06
CA ALA A 115 6.11 3.57 13.49
C ALA A 115 6.58 4.93 12.96
N LEU A 116 5.71 5.65 12.24
CA LEU A 116 6.02 6.97 11.70
C LEU A 116 6.13 8.03 12.81
N ASP A 117 5.27 7.98 13.82
CA ASP A 117 5.34 8.86 14.98
C ASP A 117 6.67 8.69 15.74
N ASN A 118 7.03 7.45 16.08
CA ASN A 118 8.27 7.18 16.79
C ASN A 118 9.51 7.53 15.95
N LEU A 119 9.42 7.39 14.62
CA LEU A 119 10.49 7.82 13.73
C LEU A 119 10.70 9.34 13.77
N ILE A 120 9.61 10.12 13.78
CA ILE A 120 9.65 11.58 13.96
C ILE A 120 10.20 11.95 15.34
N GLU A 121 9.80 11.25 16.40
CA GLU A 121 10.36 11.49 17.74
C GLU A 121 11.87 11.23 17.82
N LYS A 122 12.39 10.30 17.01
CA LYS A 122 13.80 9.91 16.95
C LYS A 122 14.64 10.72 15.98
N LYS A 123 14.06 11.72 15.35
CA LYS A 123 14.67 12.55 14.32
C LYS A 123 16.05 13.10 14.70
N SER A 124 16.22 13.62 15.93
CA SER A 124 17.51 14.15 16.42
C SER A 124 18.61 13.08 16.51
N ALA A 125 18.25 11.83 16.79
CA ALA A 125 19.19 10.71 16.81
C ALA A 125 19.71 10.41 15.39
N PHE A 126 18.86 10.55 14.38
CA PHE A 126 19.26 10.39 12.97
C PHE A 126 20.10 11.54 12.44
N GLU A 127 19.99 12.75 13.01
CA GLU A 127 20.90 13.87 12.69
C GLU A 127 22.32 13.60 13.17
N THR A 128 22.47 13.02 14.36
CA THR A 128 23.78 12.60 14.85
C THR A 128 24.29 11.36 14.10
N GLY A 129 23.35 10.52 13.64
CA GLY A 129 23.55 9.55 12.57
C GLY A 129 24.68 8.54 12.81
N LEU A 130 25.36 8.13 11.73
CA LEU A 130 26.34 7.05 11.75
C LEU A 130 27.66 7.53 12.37
N LEU A 131 28.10 6.90 13.46
CA LEU A 131 29.30 7.24 14.22
C LEU A 131 29.34 8.67 14.80
N GLY A 132 28.25 9.44 14.73
CA GLY A 132 28.27 10.86 15.10
C GLY A 132 28.79 11.79 13.99
N LEU A 133 29.06 11.25 12.79
CA LEU A 133 29.83 11.95 11.74
C LEU A 133 28.98 12.39 10.55
N PHE A 134 27.89 11.67 10.28
CA PHE A 134 27.06 11.90 9.10
C PHE A 134 25.59 11.81 9.47
N SER A 135 24.83 12.86 9.17
CA SER A 135 23.37 12.84 9.28
C SER A 135 22.79 11.78 8.34
N LEU A 136 21.75 11.10 8.81
CA LEU A 136 21.01 10.08 8.07
C LEU A 136 19.60 10.55 7.68
N THR A 137 19.26 11.83 7.93
CA THR A 137 17.94 12.43 7.66
C THR A 137 17.51 12.28 6.20
N GLU A 138 18.36 12.63 5.24
CA GLU A 138 18.07 12.46 3.80
C GLU A 138 17.85 10.98 3.42
N LEU A 139 18.58 10.07 4.06
CA LEU A 139 18.43 8.63 3.81
C LEU A 139 17.11 8.10 4.41
N VAL A 140 16.70 8.58 5.58
CA VAL A 140 15.38 8.27 6.17
C VAL A 140 14.27 8.83 5.28
N LYS A 141 14.39 10.07 4.81
CA LYS A 141 13.45 10.69 3.89
C LYS A 141 13.29 9.91 2.58
N SER A 142 14.40 9.47 1.98
CA SER A 142 14.36 8.65 0.77
C SER A 142 13.57 7.35 0.99
N ASP A 143 13.82 6.66 2.10
CA ASP A 143 13.09 5.44 2.45
C ASP A 143 11.61 5.72 2.67
N LEU A 144 11.25 6.82 3.36
CA LEU A 144 9.86 7.22 3.59
C LEU A 144 9.11 7.47 2.27
N VAL A 145 9.73 8.20 1.34
CA VAL A 145 9.15 8.44 0.00
C VAL A 145 8.91 7.11 -0.72
N ARG A 146 9.86 6.19 -0.64
CA ARG A 146 9.74 4.88 -1.30
C ARG A 146 8.66 4.01 -0.65
N LEU A 147 8.62 3.92 0.67
CA LEU A 147 7.60 3.18 1.41
C LEU A 147 6.20 3.76 1.17
N LYS A 148 6.07 5.09 1.13
CA LYS A 148 4.80 5.76 0.78
C LYS A 148 4.32 5.34 -0.60
N ALA A 149 5.19 5.35 -1.60
CA ALA A 149 4.84 4.97 -2.97
C ALA A 149 4.38 3.51 -3.06
N LEU A 150 5.10 2.59 -2.40
CA LEU A 150 4.73 1.17 -2.35
C LEU A 150 3.42 0.92 -1.59
N ALA A 151 3.19 1.63 -0.48
CA ALA A 151 1.94 1.54 0.26
C ALA A 151 0.75 2.04 -0.57
N ALA A 152 0.93 3.13 -1.33
CA ALA A 152 -0.06 3.64 -2.27
C ALA A 152 -0.36 2.62 -3.37
N GLU A 153 0.68 2.03 -4.00
CA GLU A 153 0.52 1.01 -5.03
C GLU A 153 -0.23 -0.22 -4.50
N LEU A 154 0.08 -0.69 -3.28
CA LEU A 154 -0.66 -1.77 -2.64
C LEU A 154 -2.15 -1.40 -2.48
N GLY A 155 -2.44 -0.17 -2.05
CA GLY A 155 -3.79 0.39 -1.98
C GLY A 155 -4.49 0.42 -3.35
N GLU A 156 -3.79 0.80 -4.41
CA GLU A 156 -4.34 0.86 -5.77
C GLU A 156 -4.68 -0.53 -6.31
N VAL A 157 -3.87 -1.55 -6.04
CA VAL A 157 -4.11 -2.91 -6.54
C VAL A 157 -5.14 -3.68 -5.71
N ILE A 158 -5.29 -3.38 -4.42
CA ILE A 158 -6.23 -4.09 -3.54
C ILE A 158 -7.67 -3.61 -3.73
N VAL A 159 -7.88 -2.30 -3.88
CA VAL A 159 -9.22 -1.69 -4.01
C VAL A 159 -10.09 -2.34 -5.09
N PRO A 160 -9.63 -2.58 -6.34
CA PRO A 160 -10.45 -3.19 -7.38
C PRO A 160 -10.73 -4.68 -7.13
N LYS A 161 -10.01 -5.34 -6.22
CA LYS A 161 -10.26 -6.74 -5.85
C LYS A 161 -11.37 -6.86 -4.80
N LEU A 162 -11.66 -5.79 -4.05
CA LEU A 162 -12.69 -5.76 -3.03
C LEU A 162 -14.10 -5.65 -3.63
N THR A 163 -15.09 -6.14 -2.89
CA THR A 163 -16.49 -5.80 -3.18
C THR A 163 -16.77 -4.31 -2.95
N GLU A 164 -17.74 -3.76 -3.68
CA GLU A 164 -18.08 -2.33 -3.74
C GLU A 164 -18.12 -1.64 -2.37
N PHE A 165 -18.77 -2.26 -1.38
CA PHE A 165 -18.87 -1.70 -0.03
C PHE A 165 -17.49 -1.44 0.62
N TYR A 166 -16.56 -2.40 0.54
CA TYR A 166 -15.23 -2.25 1.14
C TYR A 166 -14.32 -1.37 0.28
N ALA A 167 -14.44 -1.44 -1.05
CA ALA A 167 -13.74 -0.56 -1.97
C ALA A 167 -14.08 0.93 -1.69
N ALA A 168 -15.35 1.23 -1.37
CA ALA A 168 -15.78 2.59 -1.03
C ALA A 168 -15.20 3.10 0.31
N LEU A 169 -14.81 2.21 1.22
CA LEU A 169 -14.22 2.57 2.52
C LEU A 169 -12.69 2.69 2.45
N ALA A 170 -12.04 2.01 1.51
CA ALA A 170 -10.58 1.95 1.40
C ALA A 170 -9.89 3.34 1.30
N PRO A 171 -10.44 4.35 0.60
CA PRO A 171 -9.83 5.68 0.58
C PRO A 171 -9.65 6.30 1.97
N LEU A 172 -10.51 5.99 2.95
CA LEU A 172 -10.38 6.52 4.31
C LEU A 172 -9.09 6.03 4.99
N ILE A 173 -8.73 4.76 4.80
CA ILE A 173 -7.53 4.16 5.39
C ILE A 173 -6.30 4.59 4.61
N ASN A 174 -6.36 4.50 3.27
CA ASN A 174 -5.24 4.86 2.39
C ASN A 174 -4.82 6.32 2.56
N ASN A 175 -5.78 7.25 2.63
CA ASN A 175 -5.46 8.67 2.82
C ASN A 175 -4.84 8.92 4.18
N ARG A 176 -5.36 8.33 5.26
CA ARG A 176 -4.77 8.48 6.60
C ARG A 176 -3.32 8.00 6.67
N ILE A 177 -3.01 6.90 6.00
CA ILE A 177 -1.64 6.38 5.90
C ILE A 177 -0.77 7.33 5.07
N ALA A 178 -1.27 7.77 3.91
CA ALA A 178 -0.55 8.68 3.02
C ALA A 178 -0.23 10.02 3.68
N ASP A 179 -1.22 10.62 4.36
CA ASP A 179 -1.07 11.86 5.14
C ASP A 179 0.01 11.69 6.21
N LYS A 180 0.03 10.54 6.91
CA LYS A 180 1.04 10.29 7.95
C LYS A 180 2.45 10.15 7.39
N PHE A 181 2.60 9.55 6.19
CA PHE A 181 3.88 9.55 5.49
C PHE A 181 4.28 10.96 5.08
N ASP A 182 3.35 11.79 4.62
CA ASP A 182 3.63 13.19 4.27
C ASP A 182 4.12 14.00 5.47
N ASP A 183 3.46 13.88 6.62
CA ASP A 183 3.91 14.50 7.89
C ASP A 183 5.36 14.12 8.20
N ALA A 184 5.70 12.82 8.13
CA ALA A 184 7.04 12.34 8.41
C ALA A 184 8.08 12.87 7.40
N ILE A 185 7.76 12.85 6.10
CA ILE A 185 8.64 13.35 5.04
C ILE A 185 8.91 14.85 5.20
N GLU A 186 7.87 15.63 5.54
CA GLU A 186 7.97 17.06 5.78
C GLU A 186 8.91 17.34 6.97
N GLU A 187 8.70 16.64 8.08
CA GLU A 187 9.54 16.75 9.26
C GLU A 187 11.02 16.53 8.90
N PHE A 188 11.36 15.42 8.24
CA PHE A 188 12.74 15.14 7.86
C PHE A 188 13.30 16.13 6.82
N THR A 189 12.45 16.78 6.01
CA THR A 189 12.88 17.81 5.05
C THR A 189 13.24 19.14 5.74
N ILE A 190 12.47 19.56 6.74
CA ILE A 190 12.71 20.83 7.45
C ILE A 190 14.10 20.85 8.08
N LEU A 191 14.56 19.75 8.67
CA LEU A 191 15.89 19.70 9.28
C LEU A 191 17.03 19.84 8.29
N ASP A 192 16.91 19.20 7.12
CA ASP A 192 17.93 19.29 6.08
C ASP A 192 18.09 20.75 5.62
N ASP A 193 16.99 21.50 5.55
CA ASP A 193 17.03 22.93 5.28
C ASP A 193 17.68 23.74 6.42
N GLU A 194 17.36 23.44 7.68
CA GLU A 194 17.95 24.11 8.85
C GLU A 194 19.45 23.91 8.95
N GLY A 195 19.92 22.67 8.82
CA GLY A 195 21.35 22.34 8.80
C GLY A 195 22.08 23.08 7.68
N ARG A 196 21.50 23.12 6.48
CA ARG A 196 22.07 23.85 5.32
C ARG A 196 22.04 25.36 5.48
N ARG A 197 21.04 25.93 6.17
CA ARG A 197 21.02 27.37 6.49
C ARG A 197 22.12 27.72 7.49
N TRP A 198 22.29 26.92 8.54
CA TRP A 198 23.35 27.14 9.52
C TRP A 198 24.73 27.08 8.86
N ALA A 199 25.01 26.04 8.07
CA ALA A 199 26.30 25.89 7.38
C ALA A 199 26.61 27.07 6.44
N ARG A 200 25.61 27.60 5.73
CA ARG A 200 25.77 28.80 4.87
C ARG A 200 25.99 30.10 5.63
N SER A 201 25.57 30.20 6.90
CA SER A 201 25.80 31.39 7.73
C SER A 201 27.21 31.48 8.31
N GLN A 202 27.98 30.39 8.25
CA GLN A 202 29.35 30.30 8.78
C GLN A 202 30.43 30.48 7.69
N LEU A 203 30.02 30.65 6.43
CA LEU A 203 30.87 30.93 5.26
C LEU A 203 30.79 32.41 4.88
#